data_AF-A0A9E3YZM6-F1
#
_entry.id   AF-A0A9E3YZM6-F1
#
_cell.length_a   1.000
_cell.length_b   1.000
_cell.length_c   1.000
_cell.angle_alpha   90.00
_cell.angle_beta   90.00
_cell.angle_gamma   90.00
#
_symmetry.space_group_name_H-M   'P 1'
#
loop_
_entity.id
_entity.type
_entity.pdbx_description
1 polymer ?
#
loop_
_entity_poly.entity_id
_entity_poly.type
_entity_poly.pdbx_seq_one_letter_code
_entity_poly.pdbx_strand_id
1 'polypeptide(L)'
;MRRLDTTSADFDSSLTQLTAWEEASDLAVNQTVAAIIADIGKRGDEALLEYTARFDELAADSVAQLEVSRERQRRALERIEPGQREALEYAAQRVRSFHQHQLQQSWQYTDDAGNLLGQQITALERVGLYVPGGKASYPSSVLM
;
A
#
# COMPACT_ATOMS: atom_id res chain seq x y z
N MET A 1 29.33 -14.17 -2.26
CA MET A 1 29.31 -12.70 -2.21
C MET A 1 30.09 -12.17 -3.40
N ARG A 2 29.46 -11.38 -4.28
CA ARG A 2 30.16 -10.74 -5.41
C ARG A 2 30.99 -9.57 -4.88
N ARG A 3 32.22 -9.40 -5.36
CA ARG A 3 33.12 -8.30 -4.98
C ARG A 3 33.44 -7.49 -6.24
N LEU A 4 33.37 -6.17 -6.13
CA LEU A 4 33.75 -5.22 -7.16
C LEU A 4 34.89 -4.38 -6.62
N ASP A 5 35.81 -3.98 -7.49
CA ASP A 5 36.95 -3.11 -7.18
C ASP A 5 36.88 -1.88 -8.09
N THR A 6 36.78 -0.68 -7.51
CA THR A 6 36.66 0.59 -8.25
C THR A 6 37.90 0.93 -9.07
N THR A 7 39.02 0.23 -8.87
CA THR A 7 40.26 0.40 -9.63
C THR A 7 40.39 -0.55 -10.81
N SER A 8 39.52 -1.56 -10.89
CA SER A 8 39.54 -2.52 -11.98
C SER A 8 39.03 -1.91 -13.27
N ALA A 9 39.67 -2.23 -14.40
CA ALA A 9 39.27 -1.74 -15.71
C ALA A 9 37.86 -2.18 -16.13
N ASP A 10 37.33 -3.24 -15.52
CA ASP A 10 35.98 -3.76 -15.76
C ASP A 10 34.93 -3.29 -14.75
N PHE A 11 35.30 -2.42 -13.80
CA PHE A 11 34.41 -1.98 -12.71
C PHE A 11 33.04 -1.50 -13.20
N ASP A 12 33.01 -0.58 -14.17
CA ASP A 12 31.77 0.00 -14.68
C ASP A 12 30.86 -1.05 -15.32
N SER A 13 31.44 -2.01 -16.05
CA SER A 13 30.69 -3.10 -16.67
C SER A 13 30.16 -4.09 -15.63
N SER A 14 30.97 -4.41 -14.62
CA SER A 14 30.62 -5.29 -13.50
C SER A 14 29.55 -4.67 -12.60
N LEU A 15 29.60 -3.35 -12.37
CA LEU A 15 28.59 -2.60 -11.65
C LEU A 15 27.29 -2.55 -12.45
N THR A 16 27.36 -2.21 -13.74
CA THR A 16 26.19 -2.18 -14.63
C THR A 16 25.47 -3.53 -14.63
N GLN A 17 26.21 -4.65 -14.71
CA GLN A 17 25.61 -5.98 -14.68
C GLN A 17 25.04 -6.34 -13.30
N LEU A 18 25.65 -5.86 -12.21
CA LEU A 18 25.13 -6.09 -10.86
C LEU A 18 23.84 -5.31 -10.60
N THR A 19 23.77 -4.08 -11.11
CA THR A 19 22.59 -3.21 -10.99
C THR A 19 21.59 -3.41 -12.11
N ALA A 20 21.90 -4.29 -13.08
CA ALA A 20 20.98 -4.64 -14.15
C ALA A 20 19.76 -5.29 -13.52
N TRP A 21 18.64 -4.59 -13.59
CA TRP A 21 17.34 -5.10 -13.20
C TRP A 21 16.61 -5.44 -14.48
N GLU A 22 16.44 -6.74 -14.75
CA GLU A 22 15.48 -7.17 -15.75
C GLU A 22 14.09 -7.13 -15.09
N GLU A 23 13.23 -6.22 -15.55
CA GLU A 23 11.80 -6.36 -15.36
C GLU A 23 11.37 -7.63 -16.09
N ALA A 24 11.38 -8.76 -15.39
CA ALA A 24 10.74 -9.97 -15.86
C ALA A 24 9.23 -9.74 -15.85
N SER A 25 8.73 -9.09 -16.90
CA SER A 25 7.30 -8.96 -17.15
C SER A 25 6.79 -10.30 -17.65
N ASP A 26 6.25 -11.10 -16.74
CA ASP A 26 5.61 -12.36 -17.10
C ASP A 26 4.27 -12.04 -17.80
N LEU A 27 4.26 -12.21 -19.12
CA LEU A 27 3.09 -11.98 -19.95
C LEU A 27 1.88 -12.81 -19.50
N ALA A 28 2.09 -14.02 -18.95
CA ALA A 28 1.00 -14.86 -18.47
C ALA A 28 0.38 -14.29 -17.19
N VAL A 29 1.20 -13.76 -16.28
CA VAL A 29 0.71 -13.06 -15.07
C VAL A 29 -0.07 -11.82 -15.47
N ASN A 30 0.44 -11.00 -16.39
CA ASN A 30 -0.24 -9.81 -16.86
C ASN A 30 -1.61 -10.13 -17.48
N GLN A 31 -1.68 -11.15 -18.34
CA GLN A 31 -2.93 -11.60 -18.94
C GLN A 31 -3.94 -12.09 -17.90
N THR A 32 -3.46 -12.84 -16.89
CA THR A 32 -4.31 -13.35 -15.81
C THR A 32 -4.89 -12.21 -14.97
N VAL A 33 -4.06 -11.25 -14.56
CA VAL A 33 -4.50 -10.08 -13.78
C VAL A 33 -5.47 -9.21 -14.58
N ALA A 34 -5.19 -8.97 -15.86
CA ALA A 34 -6.09 -8.21 -16.73
C ALA A 34 -7.47 -8.88 -16.86
N ALA A 35 -7.51 -10.21 -16.96
CA ALA A 35 -8.75 -10.97 -16.99
C ALA A 35 -9.54 -10.84 -15.67
N ILE A 36 -8.87 -10.98 -14.52
CA ILE A 36 -9.49 -10.83 -13.19
C ILE A 36 -10.10 -9.44 -13.02
N ILE A 37 -9.36 -8.38 -13.36
CA ILE A 37 -9.85 -7.00 -13.27
C ILE A 37 -11.07 -6.80 -14.17
N ALA A 38 -11.00 -7.26 -15.41
CA ALA A 38 -12.10 -7.13 -16.36
C ALA A 38 -13.35 -7.89 -15.91
N ASP A 39 -13.18 -9.03 -15.24
CA ASP A 39 -14.26 -9.86 -14.74
C ASP A 39 -14.93 -9.25 -13.50
N ILE A 40 -14.14 -8.78 -12.53
CA ILE A 40 -14.65 -8.00 -11.38
C ILE A 40 -15.39 -6.75 -11.87
N GLY A 41 -14.86 -6.05 -12.87
CA GLY A 41 -15.51 -4.88 -13.47
C GLY A 41 -16.88 -5.18 -14.10
N LYS A 42 -17.14 -6.41 -14.54
CA LYS A 42 -18.40 -6.83 -15.18
C LYS A 42 -19.38 -7.48 -14.21
N ARG A 43 -18.90 -8.37 -13.32
CA ARG A 43 -19.72 -9.19 -12.42
C ARG A 43 -19.73 -8.70 -10.97
N GLY A 44 -18.85 -7.77 -10.60
CA GLY A 44 -18.79 -7.20 -9.26
C GLY A 44 -18.58 -8.26 -8.18
N ASP A 45 -19.43 -8.23 -7.16
CA ASP A 45 -19.36 -9.07 -5.96
C ASP A 45 -19.34 -10.57 -6.24
N GLU A 46 -20.01 -11.03 -7.30
CA GLU A 46 -20.01 -12.46 -7.68
C GLU A 46 -18.60 -12.94 -8.05
N ALA A 47 -17.89 -12.19 -8.92
CA ALA A 47 -16.52 -12.51 -9.29
C ALA A 47 -15.56 -12.36 -8.10
N LEU A 48 -15.79 -11.35 -7.24
CA LEU A 48 -14.99 -11.18 -6.03
C LEU A 48 -15.08 -12.40 -5.11
N LEU A 49 -16.29 -12.88 -4.81
CA LEU A 49 -16.51 -14.06 -3.98
C LEU A 49 -15.89 -15.32 -4.61
N GLU A 50 -16.02 -15.48 -5.93
CA GLU A 50 -15.39 -16.58 -6.66
C GLU A 50 -13.87 -16.57 -6.54
N TYR A 51 -13.23 -15.41 -6.76
CA TYR A 51 -11.78 -15.28 -6.66
C TYR A 51 -11.27 -15.40 -5.22
N THR A 52 -12.01 -14.88 -4.23
CA THR A 52 -11.68 -15.09 -2.81
C THR A 52 -11.75 -16.57 -2.44
N ALA A 53 -12.80 -17.29 -2.85
CA ALA A 53 -12.88 -18.73 -2.61
C ALA A 53 -11.74 -19.50 -3.30
N ARG A 54 -11.34 -19.07 -4.51
CA ARG A 54 -10.29 -19.72 -5.29
C ARG A 54 -8.88 -19.47 -4.77
N PHE A 55 -8.55 -18.23 -4.41
CA PHE A 55 -7.18 -17.84 -4.07
C PHE A 55 -6.92 -17.83 -2.57
N ASP A 56 -7.93 -17.51 -1.76
CA ASP A 56 -7.81 -17.41 -0.30
C ASP A 56 -8.41 -18.62 0.42
N GLU A 57 -8.98 -19.57 -0.32
CA GLU A 57 -9.68 -20.76 0.20
C GLU A 57 -10.79 -20.41 1.22
N LEU A 58 -11.39 -19.22 1.05
CA LEU A 58 -12.40 -18.68 1.94
C LEU A 58 -13.75 -18.60 1.23
N ALA A 59 -14.67 -19.49 1.62
CA ALA A 59 -16.06 -19.42 1.16
C ALA A 59 -16.86 -18.40 1.98
N ALA A 60 -17.62 -17.56 1.29
CA ALA A 60 -18.55 -16.60 1.87
C ALA A 60 -19.80 -16.47 0.98
N ASP A 61 -20.96 -16.29 1.60
CA ASP A 61 -22.24 -16.16 0.88
C ASP A 61 -22.49 -14.72 0.39
N SER A 62 -21.74 -13.76 0.92
CA SER A 62 -21.83 -12.34 0.54
C SER A 62 -20.55 -11.59 0.86
N VAL A 63 -20.27 -10.52 0.12
CA VAL A 63 -19.08 -9.66 0.35
C VAL A 63 -19.09 -9.05 1.75
N ALA A 64 -20.26 -8.80 2.33
CA ALA A 64 -20.39 -8.32 3.71
C ALA A 64 -19.77 -9.26 4.75
N GLN A 65 -19.72 -10.58 4.47
CA GLN A 65 -19.07 -11.55 5.36
C GLN A 65 -17.54 -11.52 5.27
N LEU A 66 -16.98 -10.94 4.20
CA LEU A 66 -15.53 -10.75 4.05
C LEU A 66 -15.02 -9.59 4.94
N GLU A 67 -15.90 -8.68 5.34
CA GLU A 67 -15.54 -7.57 6.21
C GLU A 67 -15.17 -8.04 7.63
N VAL A 68 -14.01 -7.61 8.11
CA VAL A 68 -13.60 -7.87 9.50
C VAL A 68 -14.42 -7.00 10.44
N SER A 69 -15.37 -7.62 11.16
CA SER A 69 -16.24 -6.90 12.09
C SER A 69 -15.50 -6.11 13.17
N ARG A 70 -16.07 -4.98 13.60
CA ARG A 70 -15.52 -4.15 14.69
C ARG A 70 -15.25 -4.94 15.97
N GLU A 71 -16.10 -5.91 16.28
CA GLU A 71 -15.91 -6.77 17.44
C GLU A 71 -14.66 -7.64 17.31
N ARG A 72 -14.41 -8.20 16.12
CA ARG A 72 -13.18 -8.96 15.85
C ARG A 72 -11.95 -8.07 15.92
N GLN A 73 -12.02 -6.84 15.42
CA GLN A 73 -10.94 -5.85 15.52
C GLN A 73 -10.63 -5.52 16.99
N ARG A 74 -11.66 -5.26 17.81
CA ARG A 74 -11.50 -4.98 19.25
C ARG A 74 -10.85 -6.14 19.99
N ARG A 75 -11.34 -7.36 19.76
CA ARG A 75 -10.74 -8.56 20.37
C ARG A 75 -9.28 -8.77 19.93
N ALA A 76 -8.93 -8.42 18.69
CA ALA A 76 -7.54 -8.48 18.24
C ALA A 76 -6.68 -7.46 18.99
N LEU A 77 -7.15 -6.23 19.15
CA LEU A 77 -6.48 -5.18 19.92
C LEU A 77 -6.26 -5.57 21.38
N GLU A 78 -7.28 -6.14 22.03
CA GLU A 78 -7.23 -6.57 23.44
C GLU A 78 -6.27 -7.75 23.67
N ARG A 79 -5.92 -8.50 22.62
CA ARG A 79 -4.98 -9.63 22.68
C ARG A 79 -3.52 -9.24 22.44
N ILE A 80 -3.24 -7.99 22.06
CA ILE A 80 -1.86 -7.55 21.84
C ILE A 80 -1.17 -7.40 23.20
N GLU A 81 -0.01 -8.03 23.33
CA GLU A 81 0.81 -7.90 24.54
C GLU A 81 1.13 -6.43 24.84
N PRO A 82 1.05 -5.97 26.10
CA PRO A 82 1.13 -4.54 26.42
C PRO A 82 2.34 -3.82 25.81
N GLY A 83 3.54 -4.42 25.87
CA GLY A 83 4.74 -3.82 25.31
C GLY A 83 4.73 -3.73 23.77
N GLN A 84 4.10 -4.68 23.08
CA GLN A 84 3.94 -4.61 21.62
C GLN A 84 2.94 -3.52 21.25
N ARG A 85 1.86 -3.39 22.02
CA ARG A 85 0.85 -2.34 21.83
C ARG A 85 1.47 -0.96 22.00
N GLU A 86 2.22 -0.75 23.08
CA GLU A 86 2.92 0.52 23.34
C GLU A 86 3.88 0.86 22.19
N ALA A 87 4.63 -0.11 21.69
CA ALA A 87 5.54 0.10 20.56
C ALA A 87 4.80 0.52 19.27
N LEU A 88 3.64 -0.09 18.97
CA LEU A 88 2.82 0.25 17.82
C LEU A 88 2.18 1.65 17.96
N GLU A 89 1.66 1.97 19.14
CA GLU A 89 1.08 3.29 19.43
C GLU A 89 2.14 4.39 19.35
N TYR A 90 3.34 4.13 19.86
CA TYR A 90 4.48 5.05 19.74
C TYR A 90 4.91 5.26 18.29
N ALA A 91 5.03 4.18 17.50
CA ALA A 91 5.34 4.29 16.07
C ALA A 91 4.28 5.10 15.32
N ALA A 92 3.00 4.80 15.52
CA ALA A 92 1.88 5.53 14.92
C ALA A 92 1.91 7.02 15.28
N GLN A 93 2.20 7.35 16.55
CA GLN A 93 2.28 8.73 17.01
C GLN A 93 3.46 9.48 16.35
N ARG A 94 4.61 8.83 16.18
CA ARG A 94 5.75 9.43 15.49
C ARG A 94 5.47 9.68 14.01
N VAL A 95 4.90 8.70 13.31
CA VAL A 95 4.53 8.84 11.89
C VAL A 95 3.53 9.98 11.72
N ARG A 96 2.49 10.05 12.57
CA ARG A 96 1.51 11.14 12.55
C ARG A 96 2.16 12.50 12.79
N SER A 97 2.98 12.62 13.83
CA SER A 97 3.65 13.88 14.17
C SER A 97 4.49 14.40 13.02
N PHE A 98 5.24 13.52 12.34
CA PHE A 98 6.03 13.91 11.18
C PHE A 98 5.16 14.40 10.02
N HIS A 99 4.12 13.64 9.63
CA HIS A 99 3.24 14.02 8.52
C HIS A 99 2.40 15.28 8.79
N GLN A 100 2.11 15.59 10.06
CA GLN A 100 1.48 16.86 10.44
C GLN A 100 2.33 18.07 10.04
N HIS A 101 3.66 17.96 10.06
CA HIS A 101 4.56 19.03 9.61
C HIS A 101 4.61 19.16 8.07
N GLN A 102 4.15 18.13 7.34
CA GLN A 102 4.10 18.13 5.88
C GLN A 102 2.74 18.57 5.32
N LEU A 103 1.76 18.83 6.19
CA LEU A 103 0.41 19.20 5.77
C LEU A 103 0.42 20.56 5.06
N GLN A 104 0.13 20.53 3.75
CA GLN A 104 0.00 21.73 2.94
C GLN A 104 -1.30 22.47 3.25
N GLN A 105 -1.21 23.78 3.44
CA GLN A 105 -2.37 24.65 3.60
C GLN A 105 -2.85 25.15 2.24
N SER A 106 -4.15 25.30 2.08
CA SER A 106 -4.70 26.09 0.98
C SER A 106 -4.25 27.55 1.13
N TRP A 107 -4.04 28.25 0.02
CA TRP A 107 -3.58 29.63 0.02
C TRP A 107 -4.20 30.42 -1.13
N GLN A 108 -4.22 31.75 -0.97
CA GLN A 108 -4.64 32.68 -2.01
C GLN A 108 -3.93 34.02 -1.85
N TYR A 109 -3.78 34.76 -2.95
CA TYR A 109 -3.28 36.13 -2.97
C TYR A 109 -3.92 36.93 -4.10
N THR A 110 -3.87 38.25 -4.00
CA THR A 110 -4.26 39.16 -5.08
C THR A 110 -2.99 39.66 -5.78
N ASP A 111 -2.91 39.53 -7.11
CA ASP A 111 -1.77 40.02 -7.88
C ASP A 111 -1.84 41.54 -8.14
N ASP A 112 -0.79 42.10 -8.74
CA ASP A 112 -0.70 43.53 -9.07
C ASP A 112 -1.74 44.00 -10.10
N ALA A 113 -2.37 43.07 -10.82
CA ALA A 113 -3.46 43.34 -11.76
C ALA A 113 -4.85 43.24 -11.11
N GLY A 114 -4.93 42.92 -9.82
CA GLY A 114 -6.17 42.78 -9.06
C GLY A 114 -6.85 41.41 -9.18
N ASN A 115 -6.19 40.40 -9.76
CA ASN A 115 -6.74 39.04 -9.87
C ASN A 115 -6.56 38.29 -8.55
N LEU A 116 -7.59 37.57 -8.11
CA LEU A 116 -7.49 36.61 -7.00
C LEU A 116 -6.98 35.26 -7.53
N LEU A 117 -5.79 34.86 -7.09
CA LEU A 117 -5.13 33.61 -7.46
C LEU A 117 -4.91 32.75 -6.20
N GLY A 118 -4.85 31.43 -6.35
CA GLY A 118 -4.71 30.55 -5.20
C GLY A 118 -4.56 29.08 -5.55
N GLN A 119 -4.33 28.29 -4.51
CA GLN A 119 -4.36 26.83 -4.57
C GLN A 119 -5.23 26.30 -3.44
N GLN A 120 -6.22 25.49 -3.81
CA GLN A 120 -7.03 24.75 -2.87
C GLN A 120 -6.47 23.33 -2.73
N ILE A 121 -6.13 22.95 -1.50
CA ILE A 121 -5.69 21.61 -1.12
C ILE A 121 -6.84 20.92 -0.39
N THR A 122 -7.28 19.77 -0.90
CA THR A 122 -8.31 18.93 -0.28
C THR A 122 -7.86 17.49 -0.18
N ALA A 123 -8.36 16.79 0.85
CA ALA A 123 -8.12 15.36 0.99
C ALA A 123 -8.90 14.54 -0.06
N LEU A 124 -8.39 13.35 -0.39
CA LEU A 124 -9.16 12.35 -1.12
C LEU A 124 -10.36 11.91 -0.29
N GLU A 125 -11.52 11.73 -0.92
CA GLU A 125 -12.74 11.29 -0.21
C GLU A 125 -12.60 9.87 0.34
N ARG A 126 -11.91 8.99 -0.40
CA ARG A 126 -11.69 7.58 -0.04
C ARG A 126 -10.33 7.12 -0.55
N VAL A 127 -9.67 6.27 0.24
CA VAL A 127 -8.41 5.61 -0.09
C VAL A 127 -8.55 4.13 0.28
N GLY A 128 -8.04 3.25 -0.58
CA GLY A 128 -7.89 1.82 -0.29
C GLY A 128 -6.43 1.50 0.03
N LEU A 129 -6.20 0.74 1.09
CA LEU A 129 -4.87 0.24 1.48
C LEU A 129 -4.86 -1.29 1.31
N TYR A 130 -3.98 -1.79 0.43
CA TYR A 130 -3.74 -3.23 0.30
C TYR A 130 -2.61 -3.66 1.24
N VAL A 131 -2.86 -4.71 2.02
CA VAL A 131 -1.88 -5.29 2.95
C VAL A 131 -1.76 -6.78 2.62
N PRO A 132 -0.55 -7.29 2.29
CA PRO A 132 -0.34 -8.72 2.06
C PRO A 132 -0.73 -9.56 3.28
N GLY A 133 -1.46 -10.66 3.05
CA GLY A 133 -1.83 -11.62 4.09
C GLY A 133 -0.70 -12.58 4.47
N GLY A 134 -0.99 -13.44 5.45
CA GLY A 134 -0.11 -14.56 5.85
C GLY A 134 1.12 -14.14 6.67
N LYS A 135 2.26 -14.81 6.43
CA LYS A 135 3.50 -14.63 7.22
C LYS A 135 4.24 -13.32 6.94
N ALA A 136 3.85 -12.60 5.89
CA ALA A 136 4.40 -11.29 5.52
C ALA A 136 3.53 -10.11 6.03
N SER A 137 2.68 -10.35 7.03
CA SER A 137 1.84 -9.31 7.63
C SER A 137 2.67 -8.45 8.59
N TYR A 138 3.08 -7.26 8.13
CA TYR A 138 3.84 -6.30 8.93
C TYR A 138 2.95 -5.12 9.37
N PRO A 139 2.64 -4.96 10.67
CA PRO A 139 1.88 -3.82 11.16
C PRO A 139 2.51 -2.46 10.79
N SER A 140 3.84 -2.41 10.64
CA SER A 140 4.55 -1.21 10.20
C SER A 140 4.12 -0.73 8.82
N SER A 141 3.82 -1.63 7.87
CA SER A 141 3.35 -1.25 6.53
C SER A 141 1.95 -0.65 6.53
N VAL A 142 1.17 -0.90 7.59
CA VAL A 142 -0.16 -0.29 7.77
C VAL A 142 -0.08 1.09 8.42
N LEU A 143 0.96 1.31 9.25
CA LEU A 143 1.17 2.58 9.93
C LEU A 143 1.80 3.66 9.06
N MET A 144 2.52 3.26 8.00
CA MET A 144 3.21 4.14 7.05
C MET A 144 2.27 4.57 5.93
#